data_AF-A0A938MKB5-F1
#
_entry.id   AF-A0A938MKB5-F1
#
_cell.length_a   1.000
_cell.length_b   1.000
_cell.length_c   1.000
_cell.angle_alpha   90.00
_cell.angle_beta   90.00
_cell.angle_gamma   90.00
#
_symmetry.space_group_name_H-M   'P 1'
#
loop_
_entity.id
_entity.type
_entity.pdbx_description
1 polymer ?
#
loop_
_entity_poly.entity_id
_entity_poly.type
_entity_poly.pdbx_seq_one_letter_code
_entity_poly.pdbx_strand_id
1 'polypeptide(L)'
;MLIGSPVRRVMGFTGKTAVPGFLGYEGDFITEDVWDSAVMEFENGVVCLFEDPPRGRMSSRWDIEGSLGQLVGSDLYIGSLSKFQHFPFKEEYATVQGTKILEHIRVDTQPPVIFENPFKKFLAADGDEVARMALLAGFHKAVTQNAEPAYGPLNARRDLEILFASRESARRGNVWINLPLTEETELEKRIEAQFRRMYGHGPQEVEALARVAFPRGLSRYKVAGWD
;
A
#
# COMPACT_ATOMS: atom_id res chain seq x y z
N MET A 1 7.47 1.36 -8.46
CA MET A 1 6.53 2.47 -8.18
C MET A 1 5.69 2.68 -9.43
N LEU A 2 4.36 2.58 -9.34
CA LEU A 2 3.46 2.54 -10.50
C LEU A 2 3.45 3.87 -11.31
N ILE A 3 3.50 5.01 -10.63
CA ILE A 3 3.43 6.35 -11.25
C ILE A 3 4.79 6.82 -11.81
N GLY A 4 5.90 6.17 -11.41
CA GLY A 4 7.23 6.45 -11.95
C GLY A 4 7.80 7.86 -11.64
N SER A 5 7.16 8.63 -10.76
CA SER A 5 7.55 9.98 -10.35
C SER A 5 7.42 10.10 -8.83
N PRO A 6 8.24 10.93 -8.15
CA PRO A 6 8.03 11.21 -6.73
C PRO A 6 6.79 12.08 -6.51
N VAL A 7 6.21 11.97 -5.32
CA VAL A 7 5.19 12.89 -4.82
C VAL A 7 5.85 14.21 -4.45
N ARG A 8 5.30 15.30 -4.96
CA ARG A 8 5.75 16.68 -4.74
C ARG A 8 5.12 17.28 -3.47
N ARG A 9 3.82 17.05 -3.29
CA ARG A 9 3.07 17.56 -2.14
C ARG A 9 1.81 16.75 -1.89
N VAL A 10 1.34 16.77 -0.64
CA VAL A 10 0.13 16.08 -0.21
C VAL A 10 -0.77 16.98 0.61
N MET A 11 -2.08 16.82 0.42
CA MET A 11 -3.13 17.39 1.27
C MET A 11 -3.94 16.23 1.84
N GLY A 12 -3.74 15.95 3.12
CA GLY A 12 -4.43 14.90 3.84
C GLY A 12 -5.64 15.39 4.64
N PHE A 13 -6.56 14.47 4.85
CA PHE A 13 -7.78 14.55 5.65
C PHE A 13 -7.82 13.31 6.53
N THR A 14 -8.28 13.47 7.76
CA THR A 14 -8.43 12.35 8.68
C THR A 14 -9.51 12.67 9.67
N GLY A 15 -10.11 11.64 10.24
CA GLY A 15 -11.10 11.80 11.27
C GLY A 15 -11.32 10.50 12.01
N LYS A 16 -12.26 10.57 12.94
CA LYS A 16 -12.74 9.41 13.67
C LYS A 16 -14.24 9.27 13.48
N THR A 17 -14.70 8.04 13.44
CA THR A 17 -16.12 7.74 13.40
C THR A 17 -16.46 6.57 14.30
N ALA A 18 -17.68 6.59 14.86
CA ALA A 18 -18.22 5.44 15.53
C ALA A 18 -18.39 4.26 14.54
N VAL A 19 -18.09 3.06 14.99
CA VAL A 19 -18.24 1.81 14.24
C VAL A 19 -18.91 0.74 15.10
N PRO A 20 -19.62 -0.22 14.51
CA PRO A 20 -20.10 -1.40 15.22
C PRO A 20 -18.93 -2.10 15.93
N GLY A 21 -19.13 -2.41 17.22
CA GLY A 21 -18.09 -2.98 18.06
C GLY A 21 -17.47 -4.27 17.51
N PHE A 22 -16.14 -4.35 17.49
CA PHE A 22 -15.42 -5.55 17.04
C PHE A 22 -14.12 -5.74 17.85
N LEU A 23 -13.56 -6.95 17.81
CA LEU A 23 -12.25 -7.23 18.39
C LEU A 23 -11.17 -6.79 17.39
N GLY A 24 -10.35 -5.83 17.80
CA GLY A 24 -9.21 -5.33 17.04
C GLY A 24 -8.05 -6.32 16.98
N TYR A 25 -6.99 -5.94 16.28
CA TYR A 25 -5.83 -6.79 16.03
C TYR A 25 -5.14 -7.28 17.32
N GLU A 26 -5.09 -6.43 18.36
CA GLU A 26 -4.54 -6.77 19.69
C GLU A 26 -5.58 -7.42 20.64
N GLY A 27 -6.82 -7.63 20.19
CA GLY A 27 -7.90 -8.18 21.01
C GLY A 27 -8.72 -7.14 21.78
N ASP A 28 -8.39 -5.85 21.65
CA ASP A 28 -9.18 -4.77 22.24
C ASP A 28 -10.56 -4.64 21.59
N PHE A 29 -11.58 -4.28 22.35
CA PHE A 29 -12.91 -4.00 21.79
C PHE A 29 -12.97 -2.58 21.24
N ILE A 30 -13.06 -2.45 19.92
CA ILE A 30 -13.02 -1.18 19.19
C ILE A 30 -14.44 -0.74 18.84
N THR A 31 -14.81 0.49 19.20
CA THR A 31 -16.10 1.12 18.88
C THR A 31 -15.97 2.43 18.09
N GLU A 32 -14.74 2.88 17.85
CA GLU A 32 -14.39 4.06 17.07
C GLU A 32 -13.22 3.69 16.16
N ASP A 33 -13.28 4.10 14.90
CA ASP A 33 -12.24 3.83 13.92
C ASP A 33 -11.79 5.13 13.25
N VAL A 34 -10.54 5.12 12.80
CA VAL A 34 -9.90 6.24 12.11
C VAL A 34 -10.03 6.02 10.61
N TRP A 35 -10.22 7.10 9.87
CA TRP A 35 -10.19 7.08 8.41
C TRP A 35 -9.19 8.11 7.91
N ASP A 36 -8.56 7.82 6.78
CA ASP A 36 -7.62 8.70 6.11
C ASP A 36 -8.01 8.92 4.66
N SER A 37 -7.88 10.15 4.19
CA SER A 37 -8.00 10.49 2.77
C SER A 37 -6.87 11.44 2.40
N ALA A 38 -6.40 11.41 1.16
CA ALA A 38 -5.39 12.35 0.71
C ALA A 38 -5.47 12.64 -0.80
N VAL A 39 -5.11 13.88 -1.13
CA VAL A 39 -4.80 14.29 -2.51
C VAL A 39 -3.29 14.45 -2.62
N MET A 40 -2.66 13.72 -3.54
CA MET A 40 -1.22 13.73 -3.76
C MET A 40 -0.92 14.22 -5.17
N GLU A 41 -0.05 15.22 -5.29
CA GLU A 41 0.44 15.68 -6.59
C GLU A 41 1.86 15.19 -6.81
N PHE A 42 2.11 14.62 -7.99
CA PHE A 42 3.41 14.12 -8.41
C PHE A 42 4.15 15.16 -9.26
N GLU A 43 5.48 15.09 -9.31
CA GLU A 43 6.30 16.01 -10.11
C GLU A 43 5.95 15.98 -11.61
N ASN A 44 5.50 14.84 -12.12
CA ASN A 44 5.07 14.68 -13.51
C ASN A 44 3.62 15.16 -13.79
N GLY A 45 2.96 15.78 -12.80
CA GLY A 45 1.59 16.29 -12.93
C GLY A 45 0.49 15.26 -12.71
N VAL A 46 0.82 13.99 -12.44
CA VAL A 46 -0.18 13.00 -12.01
C VAL A 46 -0.74 13.39 -10.64
N VAL A 47 -2.03 13.13 -10.44
CA VAL A 47 -2.71 13.31 -9.16
C VAL A 47 -3.24 11.95 -8.69
N CYS A 48 -2.98 11.61 -7.44
CA CYS A 48 -3.55 10.43 -6.78
C CYS A 48 -4.57 10.88 -5.73
N LEU A 49 -5.73 10.22 -5.73
CA LEU A 49 -6.72 10.30 -4.66
C LEU A 49 -6.61 9.01 -3.86
N PHE A 50 -6.29 9.14 -2.59
CA PHE A 50 -6.14 8.03 -1.65
C PHE A 50 -7.28 8.07 -0.64
N GLU A 51 -7.83 6.90 -0.34
CA GLU A 51 -8.89 6.70 0.65
C GLU A 51 -8.60 5.42 1.43
N ASP A 52 -8.63 5.54 2.76
CA ASP A 52 -8.59 4.46 3.73
C ASP A 52 -9.82 4.59 4.65
N PRO A 53 -10.96 3.99 4.25
CA PRO A 53 -12.20 4.12 4.98
C PRO A 53 -12.19 3.28 6.27
N PRO A 54 -13.00 3.66 7.27
CA PRO A 54 -13.08 2.92 8.52
C PRO A 54 -13.62 1.52 8.26
N ARG A 55 -12.99 0.49 8.84
CA ARG A 55 -13.25 -0.92 8.56
C ARG A 55 -13.22 -1.26 7.06
N GLY A 56 -12.22 -0.74 6.34
CA GLY A 56 -12.02 -1.01 4.92
C GLY A 56 -12.10 -2.50 4.59
N ARG A 57 -13.24 -2.94 4.05
CA ARG A 57 -13.39 -4.23 3.35
C ARG A 57 -13.08 -4.11 1.86
N MET A 58 -12.52 -2.98 1.44
CA MET A 58 -12.21 -2.77 0.04
C MET A 58 -11.10 -3.74 -0.34
N SER A 59 -11.39 -4.66 -1.25
CA SER A 59 -10.36 -5.23 -2.11
C SER A 59 -9.61 -4.04 -2.69
N SER A 60 -8.30 -3.97 -2.54
CA SER A 60 -7.44 -2.87 -2.99
C SER A 60 -7.85 -2.40 -4.39
N ARG A 61 -8.72 -1.39 -4.47
CA ARG A 61 -9.32 -0.94 -5.73
C ARG A 61 -8.40 0.12 -6.29
N TRP A 62 -7.93 -0.15 -7.50
CA TRP A 62 -7.10 0.77 -8.25
C TRP A 62 -7.91 1.24 -9.45
N ASP A 63 -8.16 2.54 -9.48
CA ASP A 63 -8.71 3.21 -10.65
C ASP A 63 -7.63 4.15 -11.20
N ILE A 64 -7.36 4.07 -12.50
CA ILE A 64 -6.30 4.81 -13.18
C ILE A 64 -6.88 5.45 -14.43
N GLU A 65 -6.93 6.78 -14.45
CA GLU A 65 -7.30 7.55 -15.64
C GLU A 65 -6.04 7.90 -16.45
N GLY A 66 -6.05 7.57 -17.73
CA GLY A 66 -5.00 7.90 -18.69
C GLY A 66 -5.54 8.72 -19.86
N SER A 67 -4.64 9.23 -20.71
CA SER A 67 -5.03 10.06 -21.86
C SER A 67 -5.82 9.32 -22.95
N LEU A 68 -5.83 7.99 -22.94
CA LEU A 68 -6.46 7.15 -23.95
C LEU A 68 -7.55 6.23 -23.38
N GLY A 69 -7.84 6.32 -22.09
CA GLY A 69 -8.75 5.40 -21.42
C GLY A 69 -8.48 5.27 -19.94
N GLN A 70 -9.15 4.31 -19.30
CA GLN A 70 -9.14 4.12 -17.86
C GLN A 70 -9.07 2.65 -17.48
N LEU A 71 -8.41 2.37 -16.36
CA LEU A 71 -8.52 1.11 -15.62
C LEU A 71 -9.43 1.35 -14.43
N VAL A 72 -10.42 0.51 -14.22
CA VAL A 72 -11.37 0.62 -13.10
C VAL A 72 -11.54 -0.77 -12.50
N GLY A 73 -10.92 -1.03 -11.35
CA GLY A 73 -10.87 -2.38 -10.77
C GLY A 73 -10.28 -3.40 -11.75
N SER A 74 -11.10 -4.33 -12.21
CA SER A 74 -10.72 -5.41 -13.14
C SER A 74 -11.16 -5.16 -14.58
N ASP A 75 -11.38 -3.89 -14.95
CA ASP A 75 -11.88 -3.50 -16.27
C ASP A 75 -10.95 -2.48 -16.94
N LEU A 76 -10.67 -2.69 -18.22
CA LEU A 76 -10.00 -1.71 -19.09
C LEU A 76 -11.01 -1.08 -20.03
N TYR A 77 -11.00 0.25 -20.09
CA TYR A 77 -11.76 1.03 -21.05
C TYR A 77 -10.80 1.82 -21.92
N ILE A 78 -10.91 1.71 -23.25
CA ILE A 78 -10.10 2.48 -24.21
C ILE A 78 -11.01 3.42 -24.99
N GLY A 79 -10.74 4.71 -24.94
CA GLY A 79 -11.51 5.76 -25.61
C GLY A 79 -12.01 6.83 -24.65
N SER A 80 -13.06 7.53 -25.06
CA SER A 80 -13.69 8.63 -24.31
C SER A 80 -14.90 8.14 -23.50
N LEU A 81 -15.35 8.92 -22.52
CA LEU A 81 -16.57 8.64 -21.75
C LEU A 81 -17.81 8.42 -22.64
N SER A 82 -17.94 9.15 -23.76
CA SER A 82 -19.06 9.00 -24.70
C SER A 82 -18.92 7.83 -25.67
N LYS A 83 -17.68 7.37 -25.90
CA LYS A 83 -17.37 6.31 -26.87
C LYS A 83 -16.09 5.61 -26.46
N PHE A 84 -16.25 4.39 -25.96
CA PHE A 84 -15.15 3.54 -25.50
C PHE A 84 -15.34 2.10 -25.97
N GLN A 85 -14.23 1.37 -25.98
CA GLN A 85 -14.19 -0.09 -26.00
C GLN A 85 -13.93 -0.58 -24.59
N HIS A 86 -14.66 -1.59 -24.16
CA HIS A 86 -14.53 -2.19 -22.82
C HIS A 86 -13.94 -3.59 -22.93
N PHE A 87 -12.95 -3.86 -22.09
CA PHE A 87 -12.24 -5.12 -22.02
C PHE A 87 -12.14 -5.56 -20.55
N PRO A 88 -12.99 -6.50 -20.09
CA PRO A 88 -12.85 -7.06 -18.76
C PRO A 88 -11.58 -7.92 -18.66
N PHE A 89 -10.95 -7.95 -17.50
CA PHE A 89 -9.83 -8.83 -17.23
C PHE A 89 -10.33 -10.26 -17.12
N LYS A 90 -9.62 -11.19 -17.76
CA LYS A 90 -9.91 -12.62 -17.74
C LYS A 90 -8.80 -13.33 -17.01
N GLU A 91 -9.11 -13.85 -15.83
CA GLU A 91 -8.23 -14.76 -15.12
C GLU A 91 -8.49 -16.18 -15.62
N GLU A 92 -7.44 -16.84 -16.13
CA GLU A 92 -7.51 -18.22 -16.57
C GLU A 92 -6.72 -19.09 -15.60
N TYR A 93 -7.28 -20.27 -15.31
CA TYR A 93 -6.77 -21.18 -14.31
C TYR A 93 -6.55 -22.56 -14.91
N ALA A 94 -5.49 -23.22 -14.47
CA ALA A 94 -5.18 -24.60 -14.81
C ALA A 94 -5.17 -25.50 -13.57
N THR A 95 -5.29 -26.81 -13.79
CA THR A 95 -5.10 -27.81 -12.73
C THR A 95 -3.74 -28.48 -12.92
N VAL A 96 -2.83 -28.27 -11.99
CA VAL A 96 -1.49 -28.88 -11.98
C VAL A 96 -1.36 -29.72 -10.71
N GLN A 97 -1.08 -31.02 -10.86
CA GLN A 97 -0.96 -31.96 -9.73
C GLN A 97 -2.20 -31.96 -8.80
N GLY A 98 -3.40 -31.81 -9.37
CA GLY A 98 -4.65 -31.73 -8.60
C GLY A 98 -4.91 -30.39 -7.91
N THR A 99 -4.02 -29.40 -8.07
CA THR A 99 -4.14 -28.06 -7.48
C THR A 99 -4.56 -27.05 -8.55
N LYS A 100 -5.52 -26.18 -8.23
CA LYS A 100 -5.92 -25.05 -9.08
C LYS A 100 -4.84 -23.97 -8.99
N ILE A 101 -4.32 -23.54 -10.14
CA ILE A 101 -3.29 -22.50 -10.24
C ILE A 101 -3.76 -21.38 -11.16
N LEU A 102 -3.33 -20.15 -10.92
CA LEU A 102 -3.50 -19.05 -11.87
C LEU A 102 -2.55 -19.28 -13.05
N GLU A 103 -3.06 -19.35 -14.27
CA GLU A 103 -2.23 -19.56 -15.45
C GLU A 103 -1.74 -18.24 -16.04
N HIS A 104 -2.68 -17.33 -16.32
CA HIS A 104 -2.45 -15.98 -16.79
C HIS A 104 -3.65 -15.08 -16.54
N ILE A 105 -3.41 -13.77 -16.63
CA ILE A 105 -4.45 -12.74 -16.70
C ILE A 105 -4.39 -12.14 -18.10
N ARG A 106 -5.52 -12.08 -18.80
CA ARG A 106 -5.60 -11.61 -20.19
C ARG A 106 -6.66 -10.53 -20.38
N VAL A 107 -6.37 -9.62 -21.30
CA VAL A 107 -7.30 -8.61 -21.80
C VAL A 107 -7.37 -8.75 -23.33
N ASP A 108 -8.58 -8.92 -23.87
CA ASP A 108 -8.83 -9.21 -25.30
C ASP A 108 -8.77 -7.98 -26.22
N THR A 109 -7.72 -7.18 -26.06
CA THR A 109 -7.34 -6.13 -27.01
C THR A 109 -6.76 -6.74 -28.30
N GLN A 110 -6.41 -5.88 -29.26
CA GLN A 110 -5.80 -6.29 -30.53
C GLN A 110 -4.44 -5.60 -30.70
N PRO A 111 -3.29 -6.29 -30.48
CA PRO A 111 -3.18 -7.68 -30.00
C PRO A 111 -3.58 -7.83 -28.52
N PRO A 112 -3.90 -9.04 -28.04
CA PRO A 112 -4.26 -9.27 -26.65
C PRO A 112 -3.07 -8.95 -25.72
N VAL A 113 -3.38 -8.37 -24.57
CA VAL A 113 -2.41 -8.15 -23.49
C VAL A 113 -2.52 -9.33 -22.52
N ILE A 114 -1.40 -9.99 -22.25
CA ILE A 114 -1.36 -11.20 -21.41
C ILE A 114 -0.25 -11.04 -20.37
N PHE A 115 -0.62 -11.22 -19.10
CA PHE A 115 0.30 -11.40 -17.99
C PHE A 115 0.38 -12.88 -17.64
N GLU A 116 1.53 -13.49 -17.87
CA GLU A 116 1.81 -14.89 -17.55
C GLU A 116 2.21 -15.05 -16.08
N ASN A 117 1.62 -16.02 -15.36
CA ASN A 117 2.07 -16.33 -14.00
C ASN A 117 3.51 -16.90 -14.03
N PRO A 118 4.52 -16.23 -13.46
CA PRO A 118 5.89 -16.74 -13.46
C PRO A 118 6.13 -17.87 -12.44
N PHE A 119 5.19 -18.10 -11.53
CA PHE A 119 5.28 -19.06 -10.41
C PHE A 119 4.38 -20.28 -10.56
N LYS A 120 3.93 -20.62 -11.77
CA LYS A 120 3.11 -21.83 -12.04
C LYS A 120 3.72 -23.11 -11.45
N LYS A 121 5.05 -23.24 -11.50
CA LYS A 121 5.79 -24.40 -10.94
C LYS A 121 5.68 -24.51 -9.42
N PHE A 122 5.37 -23.41 -8.74
CA PHE A 122 5.19 -23.33 -7.30
C PHE A 122 3.70 -23.31 -6.91
N LEU A 123 2.81 -23.60 -7.87
CA LEU A 123 1.38 -23.74 -7.66
C LEU A 123 0.67 -22.49 -7.13
N ALA A 124 1.13 -21.28 -7.50
CA ALA A 124 0.46 -20.04 -7.11
C ALA A 124 -1.01 -20.02 -7.60
N ALA A 125 -1.94 -19.97 -6.65
CA ALA A 125 -3.36 -20.18 -6.83
C ALA A 125 -4.09 -18.96 -7.40
N ASP A 126 -3.64 -17.75 -7.09
CA ASP A 126 -4.28 -16.48 -7.44
C ASP A 126 -3.27 -15.32 -7.56
N GLY A 127 -3.76 -14.13 -7.90
CA GLY A 127 -2.93 -12.92 -8.06
C GLY A 127 -2.20 -12.50 -6.78
N ASP A 128 -2.81 -12.66 -5.61
CA ASP A 128 -2.20 -12.32 -4.33
C ASP A 128 -1.06 -13.27 -3.96
N GLU A 129 -1.21 -14.55 -4.26
CA GLU A 129 -0.12 -15.53 -4.11
C GLU A 129 1.02 -15.25 -5.09
N VAL A 130 0.72 -14.92 -6.35
CA VAL A 130 1.73 -14.48 -7.33
C VAL A 130 2.50 -13.25 -6.83
N ALA A 131 1.80 -12.25 -6.31
CA ALA A 131 2.42 -11.05 -5.74
C ALA A 131 3.32 -11.37 -4.54
N ARG A 132 2.83 -12.20 -3.59
CA ARG A 132 3.63 -12.64 -2.43
C ARG A 132 4.88 -13.41 -2.85
N MET A 133 4.75 -14.34 -3.81
CA MET A 133 5.90 -15.09 -4.34
C MET A 133 6.91 -14.17 -5.05
N ALA A 134 6.44 -13.16 -5.80
CA ALA A 134 7.31 -12.16 -6.41
C ALA A 134 8.13 -11.39 -5.38
N LEU A 135 7.50 -10.96 -4.28
CA LEU A 135 8.16 -10.27 -3.17
C LEU A 135 9.23 -11.16 -2.53
N LEU A 136 8.90 -12.41 -2.20
CA LEU A 136 9.82 -13.35 -1.56
C LEU A 136 11.00 -13.72 -2.48
N ALA A 137 10.74 -13.96 -3.77
CA ALA A 137 11.78 -14.26 -4.74
C ALA A 137 12.73 -13.06 -4.94
N GLY A 138 12.18 -11.85 -5.01
CA GLY A 138 12.96 -10.61 -5.09
C GLY A 138 13.82 -10.39 -3.85
N PHE A 139 13.26 -10.62 -2.66
CA PHE A 139 13.99 -10.51 -1.40
C PHE A 139 15.12 -11.54 -1.28
N HIS A 140 14.85 -12.81 -1.59
CA HIS A 140 15.87 -13.86 -1.62
C HIS A 140 17.02 -13.49 -2.55
N LYS A 141 16.72 -12.99 -3.75
CA LYS A 141 17.73 -12.54 -4.71
C LYS A 141 18.58 -11.40 -4.13
N ALA A 142 17.94 -10.40 -3.51
CA ALA A 142 18.66 -9.28 -2.91
C ALA A 142 19.66 -9.74 -1.84
N VAL A 143 19.23 -10.64 -0.94
CA VAL A 143 20.07 -11.17 0.14
C VAL A 143 21.18 -12.09 -0.37
N THR A 144 20.85 -13.05 -1.24
CA THR A 144 21.80 -14.11 -1.63
C THR A 144 22.75 -13.70 -2.74
N GLN A 145 22.38 -12.71 -3.56
CA GLN A 145 23.17 -12.28 -4.71
C GLN A 145 23.69 -10.85 -4.56
N ASN A 146 23.46 -10.21 -3.41
CA ASN A 146 23.77 -8.80 -3.19
C ASN A 146 23.19 -7.90 -4.30
N ALA A 147 21.97 -8.20 -4.72
CA ALA A 147 21.25 -7.47 -5.77
C ALA A 147 20.34 -6.40 -5.16
N GLU A 148 20.07 -5.34 -5.91
CA GLU A 148 19.08 -4.35 -5.49
C GLU A 148 17.66 -4.93 -5.54
N PRO A 149 16.84 -4.79 -4.48
CA PRO A 149 15.44 -5.19 -4.52
C PRO A 149 14.65 -4.30 -5.48
N ALA A 150 13.67 -4.89 -6.19
CA ALA A 150 12.80 -4.15 -7.11
C ALA A 150 12.04 -2.99 -6.42
N TYR A 151 11.72 -3.17 -5.15
CA TYR A 151 11.21 -2.13 -4.26
C TYR A 151 12.16 -1.99 -3.07
N GLY A 152 13.01 -0.95 -3.11
CA GLY A 152 14.06 -0.74 -2.12
C GLY A 152 13.70 0.17 -0.94
N PRO A 153 14.58 0.27 0.06
CA PRO A 153 14.34 1.00 1.32
C PRO A 153 14.05 2.49 1.10
N LEU A 154 14.61 3.10 0.05
CA LEU A 154 14.33 4.50 -0.28
C LEU A 154 12.86 4.71 -0.71
N ASN A 155 12.26 3.76 -1.41
CA ASN A 155 10.84 3.84 -1.76
C ASN A 155 9.97 3.60 -0.52
N ALA A 156 10.33 2.61 0.31
CA ALA A 156 9.64 2.36 1.58
C ALA A 156 9.62 3.60 2.48
N ARG A 157 10.75 4.33 2.56
CA ARG A 157 10.85 5.58 3.32
C ARG A 157 9.93 6.66 2.75
N ARG A 158 9.88 6.82 1.43
CA ARG A 158 9.02 7.81 0.76
C ARG A 158 7.54 7.52 1.00
N ASP A 159 7.14 6.25 0.95
CA ASP A 159 5.75 5.87 1.20
C ASP A 159 5.35 6.17 2.65
N LEU A 160 6.23 5.91 3.64
CA LEU A 160 6.01 6.33 5.03
C LEU A 160 5.96 7.85 5.20
N GLU A 161 6.84 8.59 4.51
CA GLU A 161 6.88 10.05 4.52
C GLU A 161 5.56 10.66 4.03
N ILE A 162 4.94 10.07 3.00
CA ILE A 162 3.63 10.45 2.49
C ILE A 162 2.54 10.25 3.56
N LEU A 163 2.56 9.13 4.29
CA LEU A 163 1.58 8.88 5.37
C LEU A 163 1.71 9.92 6.50
N PHE A 164 2.93 10.23 6.92
CA PHE A 164 3.18 11.28 7.93
C PHE A 164 2.74 12.66 7.45
N ALA A 165 3.10 13.03 6.23
CA ALA A 165 2.73 14.31 5.64
C ALA A 165 1.20 14.44 5.48
N SER A 166 0.49 13.35 5.19
CA SER A 166 -0.98 13.33 5.08
C SER A 166 -1.63 13.63 6.43
N ARG A 167 -1.19 12.96 7.50
CA ARG A 167 -1.68 13.20 8.87
C ARG A 167 -1.31 14.58 9.39
N GLU A 168 -0.11 15.04 9.08
CA GLU A 168 0.35 16.37 9.47
C GLU A 168 -0.42 17.48 8.73
N SER A 169 -0.70 17.30 7.44
CA SER A 169 -1.62 18.17 6.67
C SER A 169 -2.96 18.29 7.39
N ALA A 170 -3.59 17.16 7.71
CA ALA A 170 -4.89 17.16 8.36
C ALA A 170 -4.86 17.88 9.71
N ARG A 171 -3.82 17.63 10.52
CA ARG A 171 -3.60 18.30 11.81
C ARG A 171 -3.46 19.83 11.68
N ARG A 172 -2.83 20.30 10.59
CA ARG A 172 -2.62 21.73 10.31
C ARG A 172 -3.82 22.40 9.61
N GLY A 173 -4.98 21.75 9.56
CA GLY A 173 -6.18 22.29 8.91
C GLY A 173 -6.22 22.02 7.41
N ASN A 174 -5.80 20.83 6.99
CA ASN A 174 -5.85 20.34 5.60
C ASN A 174 -5.07 21.22 4.62
N VAL A 175 -3.87 21.66 5.03
CA VAL A 175 -2.98 22.48 4.19
C VAL A 175 -2.03 21.61 3.38
N TRP A 176 -1.65 22.06 2.18
CA TRP A 176 -0.62 21.38 1.39
C TRP A 176 0.71 21.28 2.15
N ILE A 177 1.26 20.07 2.22
CA ILE A 177 2.59 19.79 2.75
C ILE A 177 3.49 19.37 1.58
N ASN A 178 4.60 20.09 1.39
CA ASN A 178 5.60 19.72 0.37
C ASN A 178 6.49 18.59 0.88
N LEU A 179 6.93 17.75 -0.04
CA LEU A 179 7.87 16.66 0.20
C LEU A 179 9.23 16.95 -0.45
N PRO A 180 10.35 16.44 0.10
CA PRO A 180 10.44 15.64 1.33
C PRO A 180 10.13 16.46 2.60
N LEU A 181 9.77 15.78 3.68
CA LEU A 181 9.57 16.45 4.97
C LEU A 181 10.93 16.97 5.48
N THR A 182 10.97 18.22 5.91
CA THR A 182 12.19 18.85 6.42
C THR A 182 12.28 18.84 7.94
N GLU A 183 11.17 18.54 8.62
CA GLU A 183 11.04 18.55 10.07
C GLU A 183 10.23 17.34 10.52
N GLU A 184 10.51 16.87 11.73
CA GLU A 184 9.75 15.80 12.37
C GLU A 184 8.31 16.24 12.65
N THR A 185 7.35 15.40 12.25
CA THR A 185 5.92 15.64 12.49
C THR A 185 5.52 15.30 13.93
N GLU A 186 4.38 15.83 14.37
CA GLU A 186 3.84 15.49 15.70
C GLU A 186 3.44 14.00 15.81
N LEU A 187 3.09 13.37 14.69
CA LEU A 187 2.79 11.94 14.68
C LEU A 187 4.07 11.10 14.87
N GLU A 188 5.16 11.45 14.19
CA GLU A 188 6.47 10.80 14.36
C GLU A 188 6.93 10.86 15.82
N LYS A 189 6.88 12.05 16.44
CA LYS A 189 7.21 12.24 17.87
C LYS A 189 6.41 11.32 18.79
N ARG A 190 5.10 11.20 18.54
CA ARG A 190 4.22 10.34 19.34
C ARG A 190 4.54 8.87 19.15
N ILE A 191 4.84 8.43 17.93
CA ILE A 191 5.25 7.06 17.63
C ILE A 191 6.59 6.73 18.28
N GLU A 192 7.58 7.62 18.21
CA GLU A 192 8.88 7.40 18.86
C GLU A 192 8.73 7.37 20.39
N ALA A 193 7.96 8.30 20.97
CA ALA A 193 7.67 8.30 22.40
C ALA A 193 6.98 7.00 22.83
N GLN A 194 6.03 6.50 22.04
CA GLN A 194 5.37 5.22 22.31
C GLN A 194 6.33 4.04 22.16
N PHE A 195 7.21 4.05 21.16
CA PHE A 195 8.24 3.04 20.96
C PHE A 195 9.14 2.94 22.20
N ARG A 196 9.66 4.08 22.69
CA ARG A 196 10.48 4.14 23.91
C ARG A 196 9.73 3.64 25.14
N ARG A 197 8.43 3.96 25.29
CA ARG A 197 7.60 3.46 26.39
C ARG A 197 7.42 1.95 26.34
N MET A 198 7.23 1.37 25.14
CA MET A 198 7.00 -0.06 24.97
C MET A 198 8.27 -0.89 25.12
N TYR A 199 9.39 -0.39 24.61
CA TYR A 199 10.61 -1.19 24.46
C TYR A 199 11.76 -0.74 25.39
N GLY A 200 11.59 0.35 26.12
CA GLY A 200 12.60 0.91 27.03
C GLY A 200 13.77 1.62 26.32
N HIS A 201 13.82 1.56 24.99
CA HIS A 201 14.92 2.05 24.16
C HIS A 201 14.39 2.77 22.92
N GLY A 202 15.20 3.66 22.34
CA GLY A 202 14.94 4.28 21.05
C GLY A 202 15.21 3.33 19.88
N PRO A 203 14.62 3.58 18.69
CA PRO A 203 14.77 2.69 17.52
C PRO A 203 16.21 2.58 17.00
N GLN A 204 17.06 3.55 17.33
CA GLN A 204 18.48 3.59 16.91
C GLN A 204 19.39 2.72 17.82
N GLU A 205 18.89 2.29 18.99
CA GLU A 205 19.67 1.57 20.01
C GLU A 205 19.69 0.05 19.72
N VAL A 206 20.16 -0.32 18.52
CA VAL A 206 20.05 -1.68 17.94
C VAL A 206 20.54 -2.78 18.89
N GLU A 207 21.70 -2.60 19.52
CA GLU A 207 22.27 -3.60 20.43
C GLU A 207 21.41 -3.83 21.68
N ALA A 208 20.80 -2.77 22.21
CA ALA A 208 19.89 -2.90 23.34
C ALA A 208 18.58 -3.59 22.92
N LEU A 209 18.08 -3.26 21.73
CA LEU A 209 16.86 -3.84 21.17
C LEU A 209 16.99 -5.32 20.76
N ALA A 210 18.20 -5.82 20.50
CA ALA A 210 18.43 -7.21 20.09
C ALA A 210 17.91 -8.26 21.10
N ARG A 211 17.69 -7.86 22.36
CA ARG A 211 17.19 -8.73 23.44
C ARG A 211 15.77 -8.38 23.89
N VAL A 212 15.13 -7.41 23.25
CA VAL A 212 13.78 -6.96 23.58
C VAL A 212 12.77 -7.82 22.83
N ALA A 213 11.74 -8.29 23.53
CA ALA A 213 10.63 -8.96 22.88
C ALA A 213 9.71 -7.93 22.19
N PHE A 214 9.44 -8.14 20.91
CA PHE A 214 8.48 -7.33 20.15
C PHE A 214 7.13 -8.07 20.10
N PRO A 215 6.14 -7.69 20.93
CA PRO A 215 4.82 -8.32 20.87
C PRO A 215 4.09 -7.93 19.58
N ARG A 216 3.00 -8.65 19.30
CA ARG A 216 2.06 -8.24 18.24
C ARG A 216 1.46 -6.88 18.57
N GLY A 217 1.32 -6.02 17.55
CA GLY A 217 0.81 -4.67 17.70
C GLY A 217 1.89 -3.69 18.15
N LEU A 218 2.48 -3.00 17.17
CA LEU A 218 3.66 -2.15 17.36
C LEU A 218 3.25 -0.70 17.67
N SER A 219 4.22 0.15 18.00
CA SER A 219 4.00 1.57 18.34
C SER A 219 3.19 2.33 17.28
N ARG A 220 3.35 2.00 15.99
CA ARG A 220 2.59 2.60 14.89
C ARG A 220 1.09 2.27 14.96
N TYR A 221 0.74 1.00 15.19
CA TYR A 221 -0.65 0.58 15.35
C TYR A 221 -1.31 1.31 16.53
N LYS A 222 -0.65 1.34 17.70
CA LYS A 222 -1.22 1.98 18.90
C LYS A 222 -1.44 3.49 18.78
N VAL A 223 -0.62 4.19 17.98
CA VAL A 223 -0.65 5.66 17.90
C VAL A 223 -1.41 6.16 16.67
N ALA A 224 -1.25 5.48 15.53
CA ALA A 224 -1.77 5.89 14.24
C ALA A 224 -2.91 5.01 13.71
N GLY A 225 -3.10 3.80 14.25
CA GLY A 225 -4.05 2.82 13.72
C GLY A 225 -3.58 2.19 12.40
N TRP A 226 -2.28 2.21 12.11
CA TRP A 226 -1.70 1.61 10.92
C TRP A 226 -1.22 0.18 11.20
N ASP A 227 -1.71 -0.77 10.40
CA ASP A 227 -1.32 -2.19 10.39
C ASP A 227 0.04 -2.43 9.70
#